data_AF-A0A2U1PV96-F1
#
_entry.id   AF-A0A2U1PV96-F1
#
_cell.length_a   1.000
_cell.length_b   1.000
_cell.length_c   1.000
_cell.angle_alpha   90.00
_cell.angle_beta   90.00
_cell.angle_gamma   90.00
#
_symmetry.space_group_name_H-M   'P 1'
#
loop_
_entity.id
_entity.type
_entity.pdbx_description
1 polymer ?
#
loop_
_entity_poly.entity_id
_entity_poly.type
_entity_poly.pdbx_seq_one_letter_code
_entity_poly.pdbx_strand_id
1 'polypeptide(L)'
;MANVSWGWRKLLQIRDLIRPHIWVKLGNGAKVLAWFDTWYINCPLSTHLPNRLLFNAGYTRKEYVKDIMLHGSWTWPTSWNHVVPVLSNITVPHLDDNQIDSYCWRMHDGSFTMYSVNHAWQCVRQHGIEVDWFHIV
;
A
#
# COMPACT_ATOMS: atom_id res chain seq x y z
N MET A 1 -17.94 19.59 -14.06
CA MET A 1 -17.50 18.64 -13.01
C MET A 1 -18.52 17.51 -13.00
N ALA A 2 -18.12 16.27 -13.29
CA ALA A 2 -19.06 15.14 -13.33
C ALA A 2 -19.64 14.91 -11.93
N ASN A 3 -20.97 14.85 -11.81
CA ASN A 3 -21.64 14.55 -10.56
C ASN A 3 -21.43 13.07 -10.24
N VAL A 4 -20.36 12.77 -9.52
CA VAL A 4 -20.04 11.42 -9.03
C VAL A 4 -21.26 10.89 -8.28
N SER A 5 -21.75 9.72 -8.69
CA SER A 5 -22.95 9.11 -8.11
C SER A 5 -22.82 9.00 -6.58
N TRP A 6 -23.95 9.07 -5.88
CA TRP A 6 -23.97 8.96 -4.42
C TRP A 6 -23.25 7.69 -3.91
N GLY A 7 -23.39 6.57 -4.62
CA GLY A 7 -22.71 5.31 -4.32
C GLY A 7 -21.18 5.43 -4.40
N TRP A 8 -20.65 6.10 -5.42
CA TRP A 8 -19.20 6.34 -5.54
C TRP A 8 -18.66 7.20 -4.40
N ARG A 9 -19.42 8.21 -3.96
CA ARG A 9 -19.01 9.01 -2.78
C ARG A 9 -18.90 8.15 -1.53
N LYS A 10 -19.85 7.23 -1.32
CA LYS A 10 -19.80 6.28 -0.19
C LYS A 10 -18.61 5.32 -0.30
N LEU A 11 -18.32 4.81 -1.49
CA LEU A 11 -17.16 3.94 -1.71
C LEU A 11 -15.84 4.69 -1.47
N LEU A 12 -15.75 5.96 -1.83
CA LEU A 12 -14.57 6.78 -1.55
C LEU A 12 -14.43 7.11 -0.06
N GLN A 13 -15.53 7.26 0.69
CA GLN A 13 -15.49 7.51 2.13
C GLN A 13 -14.90 6.34 2.92
N ILE A 14 -15.06 5.09 2.46
CA ILE A 14 -14.49 3.90 3.12
C ILE A 14 -13.05 3.60 2.67
N ARG A 15 -12.52 4.34 1.69
CA ARG A 15 -11.19 4.07 1.12
C ARG A 15 -10.11 4.08 2.19
N ASP A 16 -10.12 5.09 3.05
CA ASP A 16 -9.07 5.26 4.05
C ASP A 16 -9.18 4.22 5.18
N LEU A 17 -10.36 3.62 5.37
CA LEU A 17 -10.59 2.48 6.27
C LEU A 17 -10.07 1.17 5.68
N ILE A 18 -10.21 0.96 4.36
CA ILE A 18 -9.81 -0.27 3.67
C ILE A 18 -8.32 -0.28 3.30
N ARG A 19 -7.77 0.87 2.93
CA ARG A 19 -6.41 1.00 2.37
C ARG A 19 -5.31 0.34 3.22
N PRO A 20 -5.31 0.45 4.57
CA PRO A 20 -4.29 -0.20 5.41
C PRO A 20 -4.25 -1.73 5.26
N HIS A 21 -5.33 -2.34 4.79
CA HIS A 21 -5.46 -3.77 4.60
C HIS A 21 -5.06 -4.25 3.20
N ILE A 22 -4.99 -3.36 2.21
CA ILE A 22 -4.59 -3.73 0.84
C ILE A 22 -3.07 -3.67 0.73
N TRP A 23 -2.46 -4.83 0.51
CA TRP A 23 -1.02 -4.99 0.38
C TRP A 23 -0.64 -5.73 -0.89
N VAL A 24 0.62 -5.59 -1.28
CA VAL A 24 1.20 -6.32 -2.40
C VAL A 24 2.39 -7.11 -1.91
N LYS A 25 2.36 -8.42 -2.14
CA LYS A 25 3.52 -9.28 -2.05
C LYS A 25 4.31 -9.14 -3.35
N LEU A 26 5.51 -8.59 -3.24
CA LEU A 26 6.40 -8.41 -4.37
C LEU A 26 6.86 -9.76 -4.94
N GLY A 27 6.75 -9.88 -6.26
CA GLY A 27 7.46 -10.87 -7.07
C GLY A 27 8.49 -10.15 -7.92
N ASN A 28 8.20 -10.01 -9.22
CA ASN A 28 9.05 -9.30 -10.18
C ASN A 28 8.92 -7.77 -10.14
N GLY A 29 8.00 -7.21 -9.33
CA GLY A 29 7.82 -5.78 -9.16
C GLY A 29 7.32 -5.06 -10.42
N ALA A 30 6.86 -5.77 -11.45
CA ALA A 30 6.47 -5.22 -12.75
C ALA A 30 5.06 -4.63 -12.78
N LYS A 31 4.25 -4.88 -11.74
CA LYS A 31 2.86 -4.42 -11.65
C LYS A 31 2.55 -3.65 -10.37
N VAL A 32 3.57 -3.34 -9.56
CA VAL A 32 3.42 -2.63 -8.29
C VAL A 32 3.92 -1.21 -8.47
N LEU A 33 3.05 -0.23 -8.32
CA LEU A 33 3.43 1.19 -8.37
C LEU A 33 4.31 1.53 -7.17
N ALA A 34 5.55 1.93 -7.45
CA ALA A 34 6.55 2.24 -6.43
C ALA A 34 6.03 3.23 -5.38
N TRP A 35 5.33 4.27 -5.83
CA TRP A 35 4.93 5.39 -4.99
C TRP A 35 3.56 5.22 -4.33
N PHE A 36 2.67 4.39 -4.88
CA PHE A 36 1.24 4.39 -4.51
C PHE A 36 0.72 3.10 -3.88
N ASP A 37 1.39 1.97 -4.14
CA ASP A 37 1.01 0.67 -3.61
C ASP A 37 1.70 0.36 -2.27
N THR A 38 1.06 -0.48 -1.46
CA THR A 38 1.55 -0.88 -0.14
C THR A 38 2.34 -2.18 -0.24
N TRP A 39 3.64 -2.05 -0.53
CA TRP A 39 4.59 -3.19 -0.62
C TRP A 39 5.63 -3.20 0.51
N TYR A 40 5.58 -2.21 1.42
CA TYR A 40 6.45 -2.07 2.58
C TYR A 40 5.71 -1.42 3.75
N ILE A 41 6.24 -1.52 4.98
CA ILE A 41 5.57 -1.05 6.20
C ILE A 41 5.30 0.45 6.25
N ASN A 42 6.11 1.24 5.57
CA ASN A 42 5.96 2.70 5.47
C ASN A 42 5.42 3.13 4.10
N CYS A 43 4.86 2.19 3.33
CA CYS A 43 4.16 2.52 2.10
C CYS A 43 2.73 2.98 2.41
N PRO A 44 2.12 3.77 1.51
CA PRO A 44 2.65 4.19 0.21
C PRO A 44 3.62 5.37 0.32
N LEU A 45 4.73 5.31 -0.42
CA LEU A 45 5.79 6.32 -0.35
C LEU A 45 5.32 7.74 -0.73
N SER A 46 4.28 7.85 -1.55
CA SER A 46 3.63 9.12 -1.90
C SER A 46 3.07 9.91 -0.71
N THR A 47 2.91 9.30 0.46
CA THR A 47 2.58 10.01 1.70
C THR A 47 3.75 10.84 2.23
N HIS A 48 4.98 10.46 1.87
CA HIS A 48 6.21 11.09 2.29
C HIS A 48 6.92 11.85 1.15
N LEU A 49 6.70 11.42 -0.09
CA LEU A 49 7.32 11.97 -1.29
C LEU A 49 6.36 12.93 -2.01
N PRO A 50 6.57 14.26 -1.92
CA PRO A 50 5.75 15.21 -2.67
C PRO A 50 6.05 15.08 -4.16
N ASN A 51 5.03 15.25 -5.00
CA ASN A 51 5.16 15.19 -6.46
C ASN A 51 6.32 16.04 -7.01
N ARG A 52 6.54 17.23 -6.45
CA ARG A 52 7.64 18.12 -6.85
C ARG A 52 9.00 17.45 -6.70
N LEU A 53 9.21 16.69 -5.62
CA LEU A 53 10.47 15.98 -5.38
C LEU A 53 10.67 14.87 -6.41
N LEU A 54 9.62 14.09 -6.71
CA LEU A 54 9.64 13.05 -7.74
C LEU A 54 9.98 13.63 -9.12
N PHE A 55 9.24 14.65 -9.56
CA PHE A 55 9.42 15.26 -10.88
C PHE A 55 10.78 15.93 -11.04
N ASN A 56 11.30 16.58 -9.99
CA ASN A 56 12.64 17.20 -10.03
C ASN A 56 13.76 16.18 -10.23
N ALA A 57 13.56 14.92 -9.83
CA ALA A 57 14.51 13.83 -10.06
C ALA A 57 14.24 13.06 -11.37
N GLY A 58 13.27 13.50 -12.18
CA GLY A 58 12.92 12.84 -13.45
C GLY A 58 11.96 11.66 -13.31
N TYR A 59 11.43 11.39 -12.12
CA TYR A 59 10.38 10.38 -11.93
C TYR A 59 9.01 10.90 -12.29
N THR A 60 8.10 10.00 -12.63
CA THR A 60 6.69 10.26 -12.83
C THR A 60 5.86 9.73 -11.65
N ARG A 61 4.56 9.46 -11.88
CA ARG A 61 3.68 8.80 -10.92
C ARG A 61 3.43 7.33 -11.27
N LYS A 62 4.12 6.82 -12.31
CA LYS A 62 3.80 5.55 -12.97
C LYS A 62 4.95 4.55 -12.94
N GLU A 63 6.02 4.83 -12.20
CA GLU A 63 7.09 3.88 -12.00
C GLU A 63 6.60 2.70 -11.20
N TYR A 64 6.97 1.52 -11.67
CA TYR A 64 6.82 0.29 -10.91
C TYR A 64 8.03 0.09 -9.99
N VAL A 65 7.91 -0.79 -8.99
CA VAL A 65 9.01 -1.11 -8.07
C VAL A 65 10.25 -1.59 -8.83
N LYS A 66 10.08 -2.37 -9.89
CA LYS A 66 11.21 -2.77 -10.74
C LYS A 66 11.91 -1.59 -11.45
N ASP A 67 11.19 -0.51 -11.76
CA ASP A 67 11.72 0.61 -12.55
C ASP A 67 12.58 1.55 -11.70
N ILE A 68 12.33 1.55 -10.38
CA ILE A 68 13.11 2.34 -9.41
C ILE A 68 14.28 1.56 -8.81
N MET A 69 14.59 0.39 -9.37
CA MET A 69 15.65 -0.49 -8.92
C MET A 69 16.61 -0.81 -10.08
N LEU A 70 17.90 -0.68 -9.82
CA LEU A 70 18.94 -1.02 -10.78
C LEU A 70 20.09 -1.72 -10.06
N HIS A 71 20.49 -2.89 -10.56
CA HIS A 71 21.59 -3.69 -10.02
C HIS A 71 21.51 -3.92 -8.50
N GLY A 72 20.32 -4.19 -7.97
CA GLY A 72 20.12 -4.43 -6.53
C GLY A 72 20.21 -3.18 -5.66
N SER A 73 20.03 -1.99 -6.24
CA SER A 73 20.04 -0.71 -5.52
C SER A 73 18.88 0.18 -5.96
N TRP A 74 18.48 1.11 -5.09
CA TRP A 74 17.52 2.15 -5.42
C TRP A 74 18.12 3.12 -6.44
N THR A 75 17.33 3.54 -7.45
CA THR A 75 17.76 4.57 -8.40
C THR A 75 17.54 5.98 -7.88
N TRP A 76 16.74 6.16 -6.82
CA TRP A 76 16.43 7.49 -6.30
C TRP A 76 17.65 8.16 -5.66
N PRO A 77 17.72 9.50 -5.67
CA PRO A 77 18.84 10.21 -5.08
C PRO A 77 19.02 9.89 -3.59
N THR A 78 20.23 9.50 -3.18
CA THR A 78 20.56 9.26 -1.76
C THR A 78 20.38 10.49 -0.89
N SER A 79 20.46 11.68 -1.48
CA SER A 79 20.18 12.96 -0.81
C SER A 79 18.75 13.06 -0.28
N TRP A 80 17.80 12.30 -0.83
CA TRP A 80 16.43 12.24 -0.31
C TRP A 80 16.36 11.72 1.11
N ASN A 81 17.31 10.90 1.56
CA ASN A 81 17.34 10.39 2.94
C ASN A 81 17.42 11.52 3.99
N HIS A 82 17.97 12.69 3.63
CA HIS A 82 18.03 13.84 4.52
C HIS A 82 16.69 14.58 4.65
N VAL A 83 15.87 14.56 3.59
CA VAL A 83 14.60 15.29 3.53
C VAL A 83 13.43 14.37 3.88
N VAL A 84 13.58 13.08 3.60
CA VAL A 84 12.57 12.03 3.75
C VAL A 84 13.22 10.82 4.44
N PRO A 85 13.48 10.90 5.76
CA PRO A 85 14.27 9.88 6.48
C PRO A 85 13.68 8.48 6.44
N VAL A 86 12.37 8.34 6.20
CA VAL A 86 11.73 7.03 6.09
C VAL A 86 12.34 6.17 4.99
N LEU A 87 12.93 6.77 3.95
CA LEU A 87 13.56 6.06 2.83
C LEU A 87 14.80 5.28 3.26
N SER A 88 15.56 5.76 4.26
CA SER A 88 16.76 5.06 4.72
C SER A 88 16.44 3.73 5.41
N ASN A 89 15.20 3.58 5.87
CA ASN A 89 14.73 2.37 6.55
C ASN A 89 14.16 1.34 5.57
N ILE A 90 14.08 1.66 4.28
CA ILE A 90 13.52 0.76 3.27
C ILE A 90 14.64 -0.10 2.70
N THR A 91 14.65 -1.36 3.13
CA THR A 91 15.52 -2.39 2.56
C THR A 91 15.18 -2.63 1.10
N VAL A 92 16.21 -2.75 0.25
CA VAL A 92 16.03 -3.13 -1.15
C VAL A 92 15.42 -4.54 -1.21
N PRO A 93 14.24 -4.72 -1.82
CA PRO A 93 13.61 -6.03 -1.91
C PRO A 93 14.38 -6.92 -2.91
N HIS A 94 14.36 -8.23 -2.68
CA HIS A 94 14.80 -9.19 -3.70
C HIS A 94 13.64 -9.45 -4.67
N LEU A 95 13.77 -8.97 -5.91
CA LEU A 95 12.78 -9.26 -6.96
C LEU A 95 13.09 -10.60 -7.63
N ASP A 96 12.06 -11.41 -7.86
CA ASP A 96 12.16 -12.67 -8.60
C ASP A 96 11.40 -12.55 -9.92
N ASP A 97 12.13 -12.54 -11.04
CA ASP A 97 11.57 -12.41 -12.38
C ASP A 97 10.60 -13.55 -12.73
N ASN A 98 10.71 -14.71 -12.07
CA ASN A 98 9.83 -15.86 -12.28
C ASN A 98 8.55 -15.80 -11.43
N GLN A 99 8.47 -14.86 -10.49
CA GLN A 99 7.31 -14.69 -9.61
C GLN A 99 6.51 -13.45 -10.00
N ILE A 100 5.20 -13.59 -10.17
CA ILE A 100 4.32 -12.45 -10.45
C ILE A 100 3.90 -11.79 -9.13
N ASP A 101 3.82 -10.46 -9.12
CA ASP A 101 3.27 -9.68 -8.01
C ASP A 101 1.84 -10.12 -7.65
N SER A 102 1.51 -10.14 -6.36
CA SER A 102 0.20 -10.59 -5.88
C SER A 102 -0.37 -9.69 -4.79
N TYR A 103 -1.67 -9.39 -4.87
CA TYR A 103 -2.36 -8.65 -3.82
C TYR A 103 -2.70 -9.58 -2.66
N CYS A 104 -2.47 -9.09 -1.45
CA CYS A 104 -2.84 -9.75 -0.21
C CYS A 104 -3.63 -8.80 0.70
N TRP A 105 -4.35 -9.41 1.64
CA TRP A 105 -5.10 -8.70 2.66
C TRP A 105 -4.36 -8.80 3.99
N ARG A 106 -4.07 -7.66 4.62
CA ARG A 106 -3.45 -7.59 5.95
C ARG A 106 -4.52 -7.58 7.04
N MET A 107 -4.46 -8.53 7.95
CA MET A 107 -5.34 -8.63 9.11
C MET A 107 -4.85 -7.70 10.24
N HIS A 108 -5.70 -7.45 11.24
CA HIS A 108 -5.35 -6.60 12.40
C HIS A 108 -4.20 -7.14 13.26
N ASP A 109 -4.03 -8.47 13.30
CA ASP A 109 -2.90 -9.13 13.96
C ASP A 109 -1.58 -9.02 13.16
N GLY A 110 -1.62 -8.38 11.98
CA GLY A 110 -0.48 -8.21 11.09
C GLY A 110 -0.26 -9.38 10.13
N SER A 111 -1.02 -10.47 10.22
CA SER A 111 -0.94 -11.59 9.28
C SER A 111 -1.45 -11.21 7.89
N PHE A 112 -0.99 -11.94 6.87
CA PHE A 112 -1.41 -11.76 5.48
C PHE A 112 -2.21 -12.97 5.00
N THR A 113 -3.32 -12.69 4.34
CA THR A 113 -4.21 -13.71 3.77
C THR A 113 -4.63 -13.34 2.35
N MET A 114 -5.23 -14.28 1.63
CA MET A 114 -5.92 -13.95 0.38
C MET A 114 -7.15 -13.12 0.70
N TYR A 115 -7.45 -12.16 -0.19
CA TYR A 115 -8.66 -11.38 -0.07
C TYR A 115 -9.89 -12.29 -0.05
N SER A 116 -10.77 -12.05 0.92
CA SER A 116 -12.14 -12.55 0.91
C SER A 116 -13.06 -11.47 1.48
N VAL A 117 -14.32 -11.47 1.05
CA VAL A 117 -15.33 -10.54 1.60
C VAL A 117 -15.46 -10.75 3.11
N ASN A 118 -15.31 -11.99 3.60
CA ASN A 118 -15.33 -12.29 5.03
C ASN A 118 -14.18 -11.60 5.77
N HIS A 119 -12.92 -11.81 5.36
CA HIS A 119 -11.76 -11.16 5.99
C HIS A 119 -11.86 -9.63 5.95
N ALA A 120 -12.31 -9.08 4.81
CA ALA A 120 -12.50 -7.66 4.66
C ALA A 120 -13.58 -7.12 5.61
N TRP A 121 -14.72 -7.79 5.70
CA TRP A 121 -15.79 -7.43 6.63
C TRP A 121 -15.33 -7.47 8.09
N GLN A 122 -14.63 -8.52 8.49
CA GLN A 122 -14.11 -8.66 9.86
C GLN A 122 -13.13 -7.54 10.23
N CYS A 123 -12.31 -7.08 9.29
CA CYS A 123 -11.37 -5.99 9.52
C CYS A 123 -12.05 -4.61 9.58
N VAL A 124 -13.08 -4.40 8.76
CA VAL A 124 -13.73 -3.09 8.57
C VAL A 124 -14.86 -2.83 9.56
N ARG A 125 -15.53 -3.90 10.05
CA ARG A 125 -16.67 -3.75 10.97
C ARG A 125 -16.24 -3.03 12.25
N GLN A 126 -17.11 -2.12 12.71
CA GLN A 126 -17.00 -1.61 14.07
C GLN A 126 -17.38 -2.76 15.01
N HIS A 127 -16.44 -3.18 15.85
CA HIS A 127 -16.78 -4.06 16.97
C HIS A 127 -17.56 -3.20 17.96
N GLY A 128 -18.86 -3.49 18.10
CA GLY A 128 -19.64 -2.92 19.20
C GLY A 128 -19.06 -3.37 20.54
N ILE A 129 -19.41 -2.66 21.61
CA ILE A 129 -19.13 -3.12 22.97
C ILE A 129 -19.81 -4.50 23.11
N GLU A 130 -19.04 -5.51 23.50
CA GLU A 130 -19.60 -6.80 23.87
C GLU A 130 -20.48 -6.59 25.10
N VAL A 131 -21.79 -6.75 24.90
CA VAL A 131 -22.81 -6.58 25.92
C VAL A 131 -23.02 -7.91 26.66
N ASP A 132 -23.30 -7.86 27.96
CA ASP A 132 -23.34 -9.05 28.84
C ASP A 132 -24.26 -10.18 28.36
N TRP A 133 -25.25 -9.88 27.53
CA TRP A 133 -26.18 -10.86 26.97
C TRP A 133 -25.71 -11.50 25.65
N PHE A 134 -24.51 -11.20 25.16
CA PHE A 134 -23.98 -11.74 23.90
C PHE A 134 -23.90 -13.28 23.88
N HIS A 135 -23.80 -13.92 25.05
CA HIS A 135 -23.80 -15.38 25.21
C HIS A 135 -25.19 -16.01 25.45
N ILE A 136 -26.26 -15.22 25.51
CA ILE A 136 -27.63 -15.71 25.84
C ILE A 136 -28.41 -16.15 24.58
N VAL A 137 -27.83 -15.97 23.38
CA VAL A 137 -28.45 -16.34 22.09
C VAL A 137 -27.81 -17.58 21.50
#